data_AF-A0A1N6D7M2-F1
#
_entry.id   AF-A0A1N6D7M2-F1
#
_cell.length_a   1.000
_cell.length_b   1.000
_cell.length_c   1.000
_cell.angle_alpha   90.00
_cell.angle_beta   90.00
_cell.angle_gamma   90.00
#
_symmetry.space_group_name_H-M   'P 1'
#
loop_
_entity.id
_entity.type
_entity.pdbx_description
1 polymer ?
#
loop_
_entity_poly.entity_id
_entity_poly.type
_entity_poly.pdbx_seq_one_letter_code
_entity_poly.pdbx_strand_id
1 'polypeptide(L)'
;MASPQEQGQIYLERFREWIKSMSDDDFRQIVYSPKGILNRQQIKKLAGLSDQAIKKNENVKAELQDLENRLRERNVLPPLSEAGKESLSAPKLYDASSKRNALEHGRLGKLEAENQDLKVQLEKLQRENVRLKAQITSSRETVDAVNDGLMVFLKCPS
;
A
#
# COMPACT_ATOMS: atom_id res chain seq x y z
N MET A 1 -6.69 41.04 3.13
CA MET A 1 -6.84 39.57 3.18
C MET A 1 -8.21 39.29 3.77
N ALA A 2 -9.02 38.44 3.14
CA ALA A 2 -10.35 38.13 3.67
C ALA A 2 -10.25 37.31 4.96
N SER A 3 -11.15 37.54 5.90
CA SER A 3 -11.26 36.81 7.16
C SER A 3 -11.59 35.32 6.92
N PRO A 4 -11.36 34.43 7.90
CA PRO A 4 -11.72 33.02 7.77
C PRO A 4 -13.21 32.79 7.43
N GLN A 5 -14.10 33.62 7.98
CA GLN A 5 -15.53 33.59 7.70
C GLN A 5 -15.83 34.01 6.27
N GLU A 6 -15.24 35.12 5.81
CA GLU A 6 -15.38 35.61 4.43
C GLU A 6 -14.81 34.61 3.42
N GLN A 7 -13.68 33.97 3.72
CA GLN A 7 -13.12 32.88 2.92
C GLN A 7 -14.07 31.69 2.83
N GLY A 8 -14.70 31.32 3.95
CA GLY A 8 -15.74 30.31 3.96
C GLY A 8 -16.89 30.62 3.00
N GLN A 9 -17.33 31.88 2.98
CA GLN A 9 -18.39 32.33 2.08
C GLN A 9 -17.94 32.31 0.61
N ILE A 10 -16.73 32.76 0.29
CA ILE A 10 -16.15 32.72 -1.06
C ILE A 10 -16.12 31.28 -1.59
N TYR A 11 -15.73 30.31 -0.76
CA TYR A 11 -15.75 28.90 -1.17
C TYR A 11 -17.15 28.37 -1.42
N LEU A 12 -18.15 28.79 -0.64
CA LEU A 12 -19.54 28.39 -0.87
C LEU A 12 -20.06 28.95 -2.19
N GLU A 13 -19.76 30.21 -2.50
CA GLU A 13 -20.18 30.85 -3.74
C GLU A 13 -19.56 30.18 -4.96
N ARG A 14 -18.24 29.95 -4.95
CA ARG A 14 -17.55 29.18 -5.99
C ARG A 14 -18.13 27.79 -6.19
N PHE A 15 -18.48 27.11 -5.10
CA PHE A 15 -19.10 25.80 -5.18
C PHE A 15 -20.46 25.87 -5.87
N ARG A 16 -21.30 26.86 -5.53
CA ARG A 16 -22.61 27.07 -6.17
C ARG A 16 -22.50 27.46 -7.64
N GLU A 17 -21.55 28.31 -7.99
CA GLU A 17 -21.27 28.66 -9.40
C GLU A 17 -20.86 27.43 -10.19
N TRP A 18 -19.97 26.61 -9.63
CA TRP A 18 -19.55 25.36 -10.25
C TRP A 18 -20.72 24.39 -10.44
N ILE A 19 -21.59 24.22 -9.45
CA ILE A 19 -22.80 23.39 -9.58
C ILE A 19 -23.65 23.85 -10.77
N LYS A 20 -23.85 25.17 -10.92
CA LYS A 20 -24.64 25.75 -12.02
C LYS A 20 -24.00 25.53 -13.39
N SER A 21 -22.68 25.44 -13.46
CA SER A 21 -21.96 25.18 -14.72
C SER A 21 -21.95 23.73 -15.17
N MET A 22 -22.37 22.79 -14.31
CA MET A 22 -22.28 21.35 -14.57
C MET A 22 -23.60 20.77 -15.07
N SER A 23 -23.53 19.89 -16.05
CA SER A 23 -24.67 19.06 -16.48
C SER A 23 -24.76 17.75 -15.68
N ASP A 24 -25.88 17.06 -15.81
CA ASP A 24 -26.06 15.74 -15.20
C ASP A 24 -25.02 14.72 -15.70
N ASP A 25 -24.60 14.80 -16.96
CA ASP A 25 -23.55 13.92 -17.49
C ASP A 25 -22.17 14.25 -16.92
N ASP A 26 -21.87 15.53 -16.69
CA ASP A 26 -20.62 15.92 -16.03
C ASP A 26 -20.59 15.39 -14.59
N PHE A 27 -21.73 15.39 -13.89
CA PHE A 27 -21.83 14.78 -12.57
C PHE A 27 -21.62 13.26 -12.60
N ARG A 28 -22.11 12.56 -13.62
CA ARG A 28 -21.88 11.10 -13.79
C ARG A 28 -20.40 10.76 -13.92
N GLN A 29 -19.62 11.62 -14.57
CA GLN A 29 -18.18 11.41 -14.77
C GLN A 29 -17.36 11.50 -13.48
N ILE A 30 -17.89 12.13 -12.43
CA ILE A 30 -17.20 12.35 -11.16
C ILE A 30 -17.81 11.57 -10.01
N VAL A 31 -18.59 10.53 -10.30
CA VAL A 31 -19.15 9.63 -9.28
C VAL A 31 -18.05 8.77 -8.68
N TYR A 32 -18.02 8.71 -7.36
CA TYR A 32 -17.26 7.73 -6.60
C TYR A 32 -18.14 6.50 -6.33
N SER A 33 -18.18 5.61 -7.32
CA SER A 33 -19.07 4.43 -7.35
C SER A 33 -19.05 3.56 -6.09
N PRO A 34 -17.90 3.31 -5.41
CA PRO A 34 -17.89 2.47 -4.20
C PRO A 34 -18.79 2.96 -3.07
N LYS A 35 -19.07 4.28 -3.00
CA LYS A 35 -19.92 4.88 -1.95
C LYS A 35 -21.23 5.48 -2.46
N GLY A 36 -21.40 5.62 -3.77
CA GLY A 36 -22.56 6.31 -4.35
C GLY A 36 -22.62 7.80 -3.97
N ILE A 37 -21.46 8.45 -3.95
CA ILE A 37 -21.28 9.89 -3.67
C ILE A 37 -20.43 10.52 -4.78
N LEU A 38 -20.40 11.84 -4.88
CA LEU A 38 -19.48 12.55 -5.76
C LEU A 38 -18.03 12.48 -5.23
N ASN A 39 -17.07 12.40 -6.13
CA ASN A 39 -15.66 12.35 -5.77
C ASN A 39 -15.18 13.72 -5.23
N ARG A 40 -15.01 13.80 -3.90
CA ARG A 40 -14.55 15.01 -3.21
C ARG A 40 -13.24 15.56 -3.75
N GLN A 41 -12.31 14.71 -4.21
CA GLN A 41 -11.04 15.18 -4.77
C GLN A 41 -11.22 15.84 -6.14
N GLN A 42 -12.11 15.33 -6.98
CA GLN A 42 -12.44 15.96 -8.26
C GLN A 42 -13.19 17.27 -8.04
N ILE A 43 -14.15 17.32 -7.11
CA ILE A 43 -14.84 18.57 -6.75
C ILE A 43 -13.85 19.66 -6.35
N LYS A 44 -12.85 19.37 -5.51
CA LYS A 44 -11.83 20.37 -5.12
C LYS A 44 -11.13 20.99 -6.33
N LYS A 45 -10.75 20.13 -7.28
CA LYS A 45 -10.01 20.55 -8.47
C LYS A 45 -10.89 21.36 -9.42
N LEU A 46 -12.11 20.90 -9.66
CA LEU A 46 -13.02 21.50 -10.65
C LEU A 46 -13.70 22.78 -10.11
N ALA A 47 -14.13 22.77 -8.85
CA ALA A 47 -14.80 23.91 -8.21
C ALA A 47 -13.83 24.91 -7.56
N GLY A 48 -12.51 24.65 -7.57
CA GLY A 48 -11.51 25.54 -6.96
C GLY A 48 -11.64 25.67 -5.43
N LEU A 49 -12.00 24.57 -4.75
CA LEU A 49 -12.18 24.53 -3.29
C LEU A 49 -10.91 24.06 -2.56
N SER A 50 -10.65 24.65 -1.40
CA SER A 50 -9.61 24.17 -0.49
C SER A 50 -10.01 22.86 0.21
N ASP A 51 -9.02 22.14 0.74
CA ASP A 51 -9.28 20.93 1.53
C ASP A 51 -10.09 21.23 2.80
N GLN A 52 -9.82 22.38 3.42
CA GLN A 52 -10.53 22.82 4.62
C GLN A 52 -11.96 23.24 4.31
N ALA A 53 -12.22 23.82 3.13
CA ALA A 53 -13.58 24.16 2.70
C ALA A 53 -14.47 22.90 2.65
N ILE A 54 -14.03 21.83 1.98
CA ILE A 54 -14.83 20.59 1.92
C ILE A 54 -14.96 19.91 3.29
N LYS A 55 -13.91 19.96 4.13
CA LYS A 55 -13.87 19.20 5.40
C LYS A 55 -14.46 19.91 6.61
N LYS A 56 -14.44 21.24 6.66
CA LYS A 56 -14.79 22.03 7.86
C LYS A 56 -15.84 23.10 7.64
N ASN A 57 -16.06 23.54 6.40
CA ASN A 57 -17.09 24.55 6.16
C ASN A 57 -18.46 23.88 6.13
N GLU A 58 -19.24 24.08 7.19
CA GLU A 58 -20.57 23.47 7.35
C GLU A 58 -21.54 23.87 6.24
N ASN A 59 -21.44 25.09 5.71
CA ASN A 59 -22.30 25.51 4.59
C ASN A 59 -21.97 24.74 3.30
N VAL A 60 -20.68 24.52 3.01
CA VAL A 60 -20.24 23.73 1.85
C VAL A 60 -20.65 22.27 2.01
N LYS A 61 -20.56 21.71 3.22
CA LYS A 61 -21.02 20.34 3.48
C LYS A 61 -22.52 20.19 3.28
N ALA A 62 -23.31 21.13 3.81
CA ALA A 62 -24.76 21.11 3.66
C ALA A 62 -25.17 21.21 2.19
N GLU A 63 -24.58 22.16 1.45
CA GLU A 63 -24.84 22.32 0.01
C GLU A 63 -24.43 21.08 -0.79
N LEU A 64 -23.31 20.44 -0.42
CA LEU A 64 -22.84 19.22 -1.06
C LEU A 64 -23.77 18.04 -0.79
N GLN A 65 -24.26 17.89 0.43
CA GLN A 65 -25.23 16.85 0.78
C GLN A 65 -26.54 17.03 0.02
N ASP A 66 -27.04 18.27 -0.04
CA ASP A 66 -28.26 18.63 -0.76
C ASP A 66 -28.12 18.38 -2.28
N LEU A 67 -27.00 18.79 -2.87
CA LEU A 67 -26.66 18.47 -4.26
C LEU A 67 -26.72 16.96 -4.53
N GLU A 68 -26.11 16.14 -3.67
CA GLU A 68 -26.10 14.69 -3.86
C GLU A 68 -27.48 14.07 -3.71
N ASN A 69 -28.32 14.59 -2.80
CA ASN A 69 -29.70 14.14 -2.67
C ASN A 69 -30.50 14.45 -3.95
N ARG A 70 -30.42 15.69 -4.46
CA ARG A 70 -31.06 16.09 -5.73
C ARG A 70 -30.57 15.30 -6.93
N LEU A 71 -29.29 14.90 -6.95
CA LEU A 71 -28.73 14.07 -8.02
C LEU A 71 -29.23 12.63 -7.93
N ARG A 72 -29.49 12.09 -6.74
CA ARG A 72 -30.10 10.76 -6.58
C ARG A 72 -31.58 10.77 -6.96
N GLU A 73 -32.32 11.79 -6.57
CA GLU A 73 -33.74 11.96 -6.96
C GLU A 73 -33.92 11.96 -8.49
N ARG A 74 -32.95 12.50 -9.22
CA ARG A 74 -32.93 12.54 -10.69
C ARG A 74 -32.20 11.35 -11.33
N ASN A 75 -31.83 10.31 -10.56
CA ASN A 75 -31.11 9.12 -11.02
C ASN A 75 -29.76 9.41 -11.71
N VAL A 76 -29.09 10.50 -11.32
CA VAL A 76 -27.73 10.85 -11.78
C VAL A 76 -26.68 10.16 -10.92
N LEU A 77 -26.88 10.18 -9.60
CA LEU A 77 -26.06 9.43 -8.64
C LEU A 77 -26.74 8.09 -8.33
N PRO A 78 -25.96 6.98 -8.20
CA PRO A 78 -26.51 5.72 -7.72
C PRO A 78 -26.91 5.82 -6.23
N PRO A 79 -27.74 4.89 -5.75
CA PRO A 79 -28.04 4.78 -4.31
C PRO A 79 -26.76 4.68 -3.47
N LEU A 80 -26.83 5.17 -2.23
CA LEU A 80 -25.73 5.01 -1.28
C LEU A 80 -25.49 3.52 -0.99
N SER A 81 -24.24 3.09 -1.10
CA SER A 81 -23.81 1.79 -0.59
C SER A 81 -23.80 1.79 0.95
N GLU A 82 -23.70 0.62 1.58
CA GLU A 82 -23.56 0.53 3.04
C GLU A 82 -22.38 1.38 3.56
N ALA A 83 -21.23 1.32 2.88
CA ALA A 83 -20.07 2.17 3.19
C ALA A 83 -20.31 3.68 2.97
N GLY A 84 -21.25 4.02 2.09
CA GLY A 84 -21.72 5.39 1.88
C GLY A 84 -22.61 5.87 3.03
N LYS A 85 -23.57 5.03 3.44
CA LYS A 85 -24.48 5.29 4.58
C LYS A 85 -23.70 5.46 5.89
N GLU A 86 -22.77 4.54 6.18
CA GLU A 86 -21.90 4.61 7.36
C GLU A 86 -21.08 5.90 7.41
N SER A 87 -20.64 6.39 6.23
CA SER A 87 -19.85 7.62 6.16
C SER A 87 -20.65 8.90 6.41
N LEU A 88 -21.97 8.84 6.31
CA LEU A 88 -22.87 9.94 6.67
C LEU A 88 -23.32 9.86 8.14
N SER A 89 -23.47 8.65 8.68
CA SER A 89 -24.00 8.43 10.03
C SER A 89 -22.94 8.50 11.14
N ALA A 90 -21.67 8.27 10.82
CA ALA A 90 -20.62 8.18 11.84
C ALA A 90 -19.51 9.25 11.68
N PRO A 91 -19.09 9.92 12.76
CA PRO A 91 -17.82 10.62 12.80
C PRO A 91 -16.72 9.65 12.38
N LYS A 92 -15.90 10.03 11.41
CA LYS A 92 -14.82 9.19 10.88
C LYS A 92 -13.81 8.92 12.00
N LEU A 93 -13.94 7.78 12.68
CA LEU A 93 -12.95 7.29 13.62
C LEU A 93 -11.62 7.19 12.86
N TYR A 94 -10.59 7.85 13.39
CA TYR A 94 -9.26 7.82 12.78
C TYR A 94 -8.72 6.39 12.86
N ASP A 95 -8.75 5.68 11.74
CA ASP A 95 -8.18 4.35 11.63
C ASP A 95 -6.65 4.45 11.45
N ALA A 96 -5.93 4.34 12.56
CA ALA A 96 -4.48 4.28 12.56
C ALA A 96 -3.93 2.95 11.99
N SER A 97 -4.76 1.92 11.79
CA SER A 97 -4.32 0.60 11.35
C SER A 97 -3.86 0.60 9.90
N SER A 98 -4.52 1.34 9.02
CA SER A 98 -4.18 1.41 7.59
C SER A 98 -2.72 1.84 7.32
N LYS A 99 -2.19 2.81 8.09
CA LYS A 99 -0.77 3.23 7.98
C LYS A 99 0.19 2.20 8.59
N ARG A 100 -0.20 1.55 9.68
CA ARG A 100 0.59 0.48 10.30
C ARG A 100 0.72 -0.72 9.36
N ASN A 101 -0.39 -1.16 8.77
CA ASN A 101 -0.41 -2.31 7.86
C ASN A 101 0.51 -2.09 6.65
N ALA A 102 0.51 -0.90 6.05
CA ALA A 102 1.41 -0.59 4.94
C ALA A 102 2.90 -0.67 5.34
N LEU A 103 3.24 -0.20 6.55
CA LEU A 103 4.60 -0.26 7.08
C LEU A 103 5.00 -1.71 7.41
N GLU A 104 4.09 -2.48 7.99
CA GLU A 104 4.29 -3.88 8.34
C GLU A 104 4.47 -4.77 7.11
N HIS A 105 3.68 -4.56 6.05
CA HIS A 105 3.88 -5.26 4.77
C HIS A 105 5.25 -4.95 4.15
N GLY A 106 5.70 -3.69 4.22
CA GLY A 106 7.04 -3.32 3.76
C GLY A 106 8.16 -3.95 4.58
N ARG A 107 7.97 -4.09 5.90
CA ARG A 107 8.93 -4.75 6.80
C ARG A 107 8.96 -6.26 6.57
N LEU A 108 7.80 -6.89 6.38
CA LEU A 108 7.68 -8.32 6.10
C LEU A 108 8.39 -8.69 4.81
N GLY A 109 8.15 -7.96 3.71
CA GLY A 109 8.82 -8.25 2.43
C GLY A 109 10.34 -8.15 2.50
N LYS A 110 10.89 -7.21 3.28
CA LYS A 110 12.33 -7.11 3.52
C LYS A 110 12.87 -8.31 4.30
N LEU A 111 12.17 -8.71 5.37
CA LEU A 111 12.57 -9.87 6.17
C LEU A 111 12.47 -11.18 5.37
N GLU A 112 11.47 -11.33 4.51
CA GLU A 112 11.32 -12.49 3.63
C GLU A 112 12.48 -12.59 2.63
N ALA A 113 12.87 -11.48 2.01
CA ALA A 113 14.01 -11.43 1.10
C ALA A 113 15.33 -11.78 1.81
N GLU A 114 15.57 -11.21 2.99
CA GLU A 114 16.75 -11.51 3.81
C GLU A 114 16.77 -12.98 4.26
N ASN A 115 15.62 -13.53 4.64
CA ASN A 115 15.51 -14.94 5.02
C ASN A 115 15.83 -15.90 3.85
N GLN A 116 15.38 -15.56 2.64
CA GLN A 116 15.70 -16.32 1.44
C GLN A 116 17.19 -16.25 1.12
N ASP A 117 17.79 -15.06 1.17
CA ASP A 117 19.23 -14.89 0.92
C ASP A 117 20.08 -15.68 1.92
N LEU A 118 19.76 -15.58 3.22
CA LEU A 118 20.43 -16.34 4.27
C LEU A 118 20.31 -17.86 4.06
N LYS A 119 19.15 -18.37 3.63
CA LYS A 119 18.96 -19.80 3.30
C LYS A 119 19.86 -20.24 2.16
N VAL A 120 19.96 -19.45 1.09
CA VAL A 120 20.84 -19.74 -0.05
C VAL A 120 22.30 -19.77 0.37
N GLN A 121 22.74 -18.80 1.18
CA GLN A 121 24.11 -18.78 1.70
C GLN A 121 24.40 -20.01 2.57
N LEU A 122 23.45 -20.40 3.43
CA LEU A 122 23.58 -21.56 4.30
C LEU A 122 23.72 -22.85 3.50
N GLU A 123 22.89 -23.06 2.47
CA GLU A 123 23.02 -24.21 1.57
C GLU A 123 24.37 -24.25 0.86
N LYS A 124 24.87 -23.10 0.39
CA LYS A 124 26.18 -23.02 -0.28
C LYS A 124 27.30 -23.44 0.66
N LEU A 125 27.31 -22.92 1.89
CA LEU A 125 28.30 -23.27 2.91
C LEU A 125 28.22 -24.75 3.30
N GLN A 126 27.01 -25.33 3.40
CA GLN A 126 26.84 -26.76 3.66
C GLN A 126 27.42 -27.62 2.54
N ARG A 127 27.15 -27.29 1.27
CA ARG A 127 27.72 -28.01 0.12
C ARG A 127 29.24 -27.96 0.12
N GLU A 128 29.82 -26.79 0.40
CA GLU A 128 31.27 -26.63 0.48
C GLU A 128 31.87 -27.45 1.64
N ASN A 129 31.21 -27.47 2.79
CA ASN A 129 31.64 -28.28 3.94
C ASN A 129 31.66 -29.77 3.60
N VAL A 130 30.64 -30.28 2.92
CA VAL A 130 30.57 -31.67 2.46
C VAL A 130 31.71 -31.96 1.47
N ARG A 131 31.94 -31.06 0.50
CA ARG A 131 33.03 -31.21 -0.48
C ARG A 131 34.40 -31.30 0.20
N LEU A 132 34.68 -30.39 1.13
CA LEU A 132 35.95 -30.36 1.86
C LEU A 132 36.15 -31.63 2.70
N LYS A 133 35.10 -32.12 3.37
CA LYS A 133 35.16 -33.40 4.10
C LYS A 133 35.47 -34.59 3.20
N ALA A 134 34.86 -34.65 2.02
CA ALA A 134 35.16 -35.70 1.04
C ALA A 134 36.62 -35.63 0.56
N GLN A 135 37.13 -34.42 0.29
CA GLN A 135 38.52 -34.21 -0.12
C GLN A 135 39.51 -34.62 0.98
N ILE A 136 39.24 -34.28 2.24
CA ILE A 136 40.07 -34.71 3.38
C ILE A 136 40.10 -36.24 3.49
N THR A 137 38.96 -36.90 3.30
CA THR A 137 38.86 -38.36 3.37
C THR A 137 39.69 -39.03 2.27
N SER A 138 39.53 -38.56 1.01
CA SER A 138 40.31 -39.07 -0.11
C SER A 138 41.82 -38.82 0.06
N SER A 139 42.22 -37.61 0.47
CA SER A 139 43.63 -37.32 0.76
C SER A 139 44.19 -38.23 1.86
N ARG A 140 43.41 -38.50 2.91
CA ARG A 140 43.82 -39.43 3.97
C ARG A 140 44.05 -40.84 3.45
N GLU A 141 43.13 -41.37 2.65
CA GLU A 141 43.29 -42.69 2.01
C GLU A 141 44.55 -42.76 1.13
N THR A 142 44.84 -41.70 0.37
CA THR A 142 46.07 -41.66 -0.45
C THR A 142 47.33 -41.65 0.41
N VAL A 143 47.32 -40.93 1.54
CA VAL A 143 48.45 -40.91 2.48
C VAL A 143 48.65 -42.28 3.10
N ASP A 144 47.57 -42.93 3.54
CA ASP A 144 47.62 -44.27 4.14
C ASP A 144 48.17 -45.30 3.13
N ALA A 145 47.71 -45.27 1.87
CA ALA A 145 48.20 -46.16 0.82
C ALA A 145 49.69 -45.96 0.48
N VAL A 146 50.15 -44.70 0.44
CA VAL A 146 51.58 -44.39 0.24
C VAL A 146 52.41 -44.90 1.42
N ASN A 147 51.93 -44.69 2.64
CA ASN A 147 52.61 -45.14 3.85
C ASN A 147 52.73 -46.66 3.91
N ASP A 148 51.65 -47.39 3.58
CA ASP A 148 51.65 -48.85 3.49
C ASP A 148 52.62 -49.36 2.41
N GLY A 149 52.65 -48.72 1.24
CA GLY A 149 53.60 -49.05 0.17
C GLY A 149 55.06 -48.89 0.61
N LEU A 150 55.40 -47.78 1.28
CA LEU A 150 56.74 -47.56 1.85
C LEU A 150 57.10 -48.62 2.89
N MET A 151 56.15 -49.03 3.73
CA MET A 151 56.37 -50.06 4.76
C MET A 151 56.65 -51.44 4.14
N VAL A 152 56.08 -51.75 2.98
CA VAL A 152 56.41 -52.97 2.22
C VAL A 152 57.83 -52.90 1.68
N PHE A 153 58.22 -51.78 1.05
CA PHE A 153 59.58 -51.58 0.54
C PHE A 153 60.66 -51.71 1.62
N LEU A 154 60.40 -51.20 2.82
CA LEU A 154 61.34 -51.28 3.95
C LEU A 154 61.47 -52.68 4.57
N LYS A 155 60.54 -53.60 4.29
CA LYS A 155 60.52 -54.97 4.87
C LYS A 155 61.02 -56.06 3.92
N CYS A 156 61.31 -55.75 2.66
CA CYS A 156 61.91 -56.70 1.72
C CYS A 156 63.46 -56.71 1.88
N PRO A 157 64.09 -57.84 2.28
CA PRO A 157 65.54 -57.94 2.32
C PRO A 157 66.12 -58.06 0.90
N SER A 158 67.25 -57.40 0.66
CA SER A 158 68.01 -57.40 -0.60
C SER A 158 68.43 -58.80 -1.07
#